data_AF-A0AAI8YG00-F1
#
_entry.id   AF-A0AAI8YG00-F1
#
_cell.length_a   1.000
_cell.length_b   1.000
_cell.length_c   1.000
_cell.angle_alpha   90.00
_cell.angle_beta   90.00
_cell.angle_gamma   90.00
#
_symmetry.space_group_name_H-M   'P 1'
#
loop_
_entity.id
_entity.type
_entity.pdbx_description
1 polymer ?
#
loop_
_entity_poly.entity_id
_entity_poly.type
_entity_poly.pdbx_seq_one_letter_code
_entity_poly.pdbx_strand_id
1 'polypeptide(L)'
;MDRIEHAYQSSRGPEIGIFGGMILATMFVDQTEKWEPLVLSHTSKAFATVHHYIYTLLASICPEPHVQDQVWNFLLDLLAPTYRRAMDHARFLLRIERGGRPTTFNHYFSSVLQEKRSGSLRDALKKHRKEFRDGKGTYIDFDHVENYAENKSNTQKVCENILDITTSYYKVFRKRFVDTIYQQVVFHFLLECDDSPLKILTPELVMGLEAERLEEIAGEHAEGKRRRELLNHQIKSLEAAVKVLKR
;
A
#
# COMPACT_ATOMS: atom_id res chain seq x y z
N MET A 1 -25.98 11.44 -5.11
CA MET A 1 -26.56 12.66 -4.52
C MET A 1 -27.40 12.31 -3.30
N ASP A 2 -28.26 11.30 -3.41
CA ASP A 2 -29.21 10.88 -2.36
C ASP A 2 -28.57 10.60 -0.99
N ARG A 3 -27.40 9.93 -0.97
CA ARG A 3 -26.65 9.71 0.28
C ARG A 3 -26.16 11.00 0.95
N ILE A 4 -25.71 11.98 0.17
CA ILE A 4 -25.24 13.28 0.67
C ILE A 4 -26.44 14.07 1.20
N GLU A 5 -27.56 14.01 0.49
CA GLU A 5 -28.79 14.68 0.91
C GLU A 5 -29.35 14.09 2.21
N HIS A 6 -29.39 12.76 2.33
CA HIS A 6 -29.78 12.09 3.57
C HIS A 6 -28.84 12.46 4.72
N ALA A 7 -27.52 12.43 4.50
CA ALA A 7 -26.54 12.82 5.52
C ALA A 7 -26.70 14.29 5.91
N TYR A 8 -26.95 15.18 4.95
CA TYR A 8 -27.19 16.59 5.20
C TYR A 8 -28.46 16.82 6.01
N GLN A 9 -29.57 16.17 5.65
CA GLN A 9 -30.83 16.25 6.39
C GLN A 9 -30.71 15.71 7.83
N SER A 10 -29.94 14.63 8.02
CA SER A 10 -29.74 13.97 9.32
C SER A 10 -28.76 14.71 10.23
N SER A 11 -27.93 15.60 9.70
CA SER A 11 -26.89 16.34 10.43
C SER A 11 -27.11 17.85 10.46
N ARG A 12 -28.33 18.32 10.13
CA ARG A 12 -28.67 19.76 10.18
C ARG A 12 -28.53 20.27 11.61
N GLY A 13 -27.56 21.15 11.81
CA GLY A 13 -27.43 21.93 13.03
C GLY A 13 -28.10 23.30 12.88
N PRO A 14 -27.74 24.26 13.75
CA PRO A 14 -28.26 25.63 13.68
C PRO A 14 -27.72 26.42 12.49
N GLU A 15 -26.91 25.82 11.61
CA GLU A 15 -26.26 26.54 10.54
C GLU A 15 -27.24 26.92 9.40
N ILE A 16 -27.20 28.19 8.99
CA ILE A 16 -28.02 28.72 7.91
C ILE A 16 -27.20 28.74 6.62
N GLY A 17 -27.65 28.01 5.60
CA GLY A 17 -27.07 28.07 4.25
C GLY A 17 -25.68 27.43 4.10
N ILE A 18 -25.18 26.76 5.13
CA ILE A 18 -23.91 26.03 5.14
C ILE A 18 -24.10 24.64 5.80
N PHE A 19 -23.02 23.89 5.97
CA PHE A 19 -23.01 22.59 6.61
C PHE A 19 -21.91 22.49 7.67
N GLY A 20 -22.14 21.71 8.73
CA GLY A 20 -21.14 21.45 9.76
C GLY A 20 -20.02 20.52 9.28
N GLY A 21 -18.78 20.73 9.76
CA GLY A 21 -17.61 19.96 9.33
C GLY A 21 -17.70 18.44 9.54
N MET A 22 -18.58 17.97 10.43
CA MET A 22 -18.82 16.55 10.68
C MET A 22 -19.34 15.80 9.44
N ILE A 23 -20.13 16.46 8.58
CA ILE A 23 -20.64 15.81 7.37
C ILE A 23 -19.52 15.43 6.41
N LEU A 24 -18.46 16.24 6.33
CA LEU A 24 -17.31 15.94 5.46
C LEU A 24 -16.57 14.70 5.95
N ALA A 25 -16.44 14.53 7.28
CA ALA A 25 -15.83 13.34 7.86
C ALA A 25 -16.65 12.09 7.52
N THR A 26 -17.97 12.12 7.73
CA THR A 26 -18.86 10.99 7.40
C THR A 26 -18.79 10.64 5.92
N MET A 27 -18.91 11.64 5.03
CA MET A 27 -18.82 11.41 3.59
C MET A 27 -17.46 10.87 3.15
N PHE A 28 -16.38 11.28 3.82
CA PHE A 28 -15.06 10.77 3.53
C PHE A 28 -14.90 9.30 3.96
N VAL A 29 -15.42 8.92 5.13
CA VAL A 29 -15.45 7.52 5.57
C VAL A 29 -16.21 6.64 4.58
N ASP A 30 -17.38 7.10 4.12
CA ASP A 30 -18.19 6.40 3.12
C ASP A 30 -17.45 6.28 1.78
N GLN A 31 -16.83 7.37 1.33
CA GLN A 31 -16.10 7.38 0.06
C GLN A 31 -14.86 6.48 0.09
N THR A 32 -14.27 6.30 1.28
CA THR A 32 -13.08 5.48 1.49
C THR A 32 -13.39 4.08 1.98
N GLU A 33 -14.66 3.64 1.98
CA GLU A 33 -15.10 2.32 2.45
C GLU A 33 -14.19 1.18 1.95
N LYS A 34 -13.89 1.20 0.65
CA LYS A 34 -13.11 0.18 -0.05
C LYS A 34 -11.60 0.26 0.20
N TRP A 35 -11.08 1.28 0.88
CA TRP A 35 -9.64 1.44 1.08
C TRP A 35 -9.03 0.34 1.91
N GLU A 36 -9.73 -0.08 2.97
CA GLU A 36 -9.24 -1.14 3.86
C GLU A 36 -8.98 -2.45 3.12
N PRO A 37 -9.97 -3.07 2.44
CA PRO A 37 -9.72 -4.31 1.72
C PRO A 37 -8.67 -4.16 0.60
N LEU A 38 -8.60 -2.99 -0.06
CA LEU A 38 -7.60 -2.73 -1.10
C LEU A 38 -6.17 -2.68 -0.53
N VAL A 39 -5.97 -1.95 0.56
CA VAL A 39 -4.65 -1.84 1.21
C VAL A 39 -4.22 -3.19 1.75
N LEU A 40 -5.10 -3.88 2.50
CA LEU A 40 -4.77 -5.19 3.05
C LEU A 40 -4.44 -6.20 1.94
N SER A 41 -5.21 -6.21 0.85
CA SER A 41 -4.90 -7.08 -0.30
C SER A 41 -3.57 -6.71 -0.96
N HIS A 42 -3.28 -5.42 -1.16
CA HIS A 42 -2.03 -4.97 -1.75
C HIS A 42 -0.83 -5.33 -0.88
N THR A 43 -0.89 -5.07 0.43
CA THR A 43 0.14 -5.41 1.40
C THR A 43 0.39 -6.92 1.43
N SER A 44 -0.67 -7.75 1.47
CA SER A 44 -0.52 -9.21 1.42
C SER A 44 0.11 -9.71 0.12
N LYS A 45 -0.20 -9.09 -1.03
CA LYS A 45 0.46 -9.42 -2.31
C LYS A 45 1.95 -9.08 -2.26
N ALA A 46 2.31 -7.92 -1.72
CA ALA A 46 3.72 -7.55 -1.53
C ALA A 46 4.44 -8.54 -0.62
N PHE A 47 3.80 -8.98 0.48
CA PHE A 47 4.36 -10.00 1.37
C PHE A 47 4.61 -11.31 0.63
N ALA A 48 3.62 -11.80 -0.12
CA ALA A 48 3.75 -13.02 -0.90
C ALA A 48 4.89 -12.93 -1.92
N THR A 49 5.06 -11.78 -2.59
CA THR A 49 6.17 -11.57 -3.52
C THR A 49 7.53 -11.62 -2.83
N VAL A 50 7.70 -10.92 -1.71
CA VAL A 50 8.97 -10.91 -0.95
C VAL A 50 9.26 -12.29 -0.37
N HIS A 51 8.26 -12.92 0.22
CA HIS A 51 8.35 -14.27 0.79
C HIS A 51 8.76 -15.31 -0.27
N HIS A 52 8.10 -15.27 -1.44
CA HIS A 52 8.44 -16.15 -2.55
C HIS A 52 9.84 -15.90 -3.09
N TYR A 53 10.28 -14.64 -3.18
CA TYR A 53 11.64 -14.29 -3.58
C TYR A 53 12.68 -14.89 -2.64
N ILE A 54 12.52 -14.72 -1.32
CA ILE A 54 13.45 -15.25 -0.31
C ILE A 54 13.50 -16.79 -0.39
N TYR A 55 12.35 -17.45 -0.46
CA TYR A 55 12.28 -18.91 -0.59
C TYR A 55 12.99 -19.41 -1.87
N THR A 56 12.74 -18.76 -3.00
CA THR A 56 13.34 -19.13 -4.28
C THR A 56 14.85 -18.90 -4.29
N LEU A 57 15.31 -17.80 -3.67
CA LEU A 57 16.72 -17.52 -3.49
C LEU A 57 17.40 -18.60 -2.62
N LEU A 58 16.78 -18.96 -1.50
CA LEU A 58 17.28 -20.03 -0.63
C LEU A 58 17.38 -21.37 -1.38
N ALA A 59 16.35 -21.74 -2.13
CA ALA A 59 16.34 -22.95 -2.95
C ALA A 59 17.45 -22.97 -4.02
N SER A 60 17.85 -21.80 -4.52
CA SER A 60 18.92 -21.69 -5.52
C SER A 60 20.33 -21.81 -4.92
N ILE A 61 20.50 -21.42 -3.65
CA ILE A 61 21.79 -21.41 -2.95
C ILE A 61 22.02 -22.72 -2.19
N CYS A 62 20.96 -23.32 -1.64
CA CYS A 62 21.02 -24.53 -0.84
C CYS A 62 20.41 -25.72 -1.61
N PRO A 63 21.24 -26.56 -2.27
CA PRO A 63 20.74 -27.71 -3.04
C PRO A 63 20.35 -28.90 -2.16
N GLU A 64 20.73 -28.92 -0.88
CA GLU A 64 20.40 -30.00 0.05
C GLU A 64 19.04 -29.72 0.72
N PRO A 65 17.99 -30.53 0.44
CA PRO A 65 16.63 -30.22 0.87
C PRO A 65 16.46 -30.12 2.40
N HIS A 66 17.20 -30.93 3.16
CA HIS A 66 17.09 -30.91 4.61
C HIS A 66 17.62 -29.62 5.22
N VAL A 67 18.81 -29.18 4.79
CA VAL A 67 19.41 -27.92 5.24
C VAL A 67 18.56 -26.74 4.77
N GLN A 68 18.00 -26.82 3.56
CA GLN A 68 17.07 -25.83 3.05
C GLN A 68 15.84 -25.67 3.98
N ASP A 69 15.20 -26.78 4.36
CA ASP A 69 14.02 -26.76 5.23
C ASP A 69 14.35 -26.20 6.62
N GLN A 70 15.48 -26.61 7.20
CA GLN A 70 15.97 -26.12 8.49
C GLN A 70 16.22 -24.61 8.47
N VAL A 71 16.97 -24.13 7.48
CA VAL A 71 17.25 -22.69 7.29
C VAL A 71 15.96 -21.93 7.03
N TRP A 72 15.03 -22.49 6.26
CA TRP A 72 13.75 -21.85 6.00
C TRP A 72 12.92 -21.70 7.27
N ASN A 73 12.82 -22.73 8.11
CA ASN A 73 12.11 -22.65 9.39
C ASN A 73 12.72 -21.57 10.30
N PHE A 74 14.05 -21.52 10.39
CA PHE A 74 14.74 -20.46 11.12
C PHE A 74 14.44 -19.06 10.56
N LEU A 75 14.46 -18.90 9.23
CA LEU A 75 14.11 -17.63 8.59
C LEU A 75 12.64 -17.26 8.83
N LEU A 76 11.72 -18.22 8.81
CA LEU A 76 10.30 -17.95 9.08
C LEU A 76 10.08 -17.34 10.47
N ASP A 77 10.79 -17.82 11.49
CA ASP A 77 10.71 -17.27 12.85
C ASP A 77 11.15 -15.80 12.90
N LEU A 78 12.13 -15.42 12.08
CA LEU A 78 12.60 -14.04 11.94
C LEU A 78 11.66 -13.18 11.07
N LEU A 79 11.09 -13.76 10.02
CA LEU A 79 10.26 -13.07 9.03
C LEU A 79 8.82 -12.82 9.52
N ALA A 80 8.24 -13.72 10.32
CA ALA A 80 6.85 -13.56 10.79
C ALA A 80 6.63 -12.23 11.55
N PRO A 81 7.51 -11.84 12.50
CA PRO A 81 7.41 -10.56 13.20
C PRO A 81 7.53 -9.36 12.26
N THR A 82 8.39 -9.40 11.23
CA THR A 82 8.60 -8.27 10.30
C THR A 82 7.36 -8.04 9.44
N TYR A 83 6.76 -9.11 8.90
CA TYR A 83 5.51 -9.03 8.16
C TYR A 83 4.35 -8.55 9.03
N ARG A 84 4.29 -9.00 10.29
CA ARG A 84 3.28 -8.52 11.24
C ARG A 84 3.40 -7.02 11.47
N ARG A 85 4.62 -6.52 11.73
CA ARG A 85 4.88 -5.06 11.89
C ARG A 85 4.43 -4.26 10.67
N ALA A 86 4.77 -4.71 9.46
CA ALA A 86 4.36 -4.04 8.22
C ALA A 86 2.82 -3.98 8.08
N MET A 87 2.12 -5.07 8.40
CA MET A 87 0.66 -5.15 8.32
C MET A 87 -0.01 -4.27 9.38
N ASP A 88 0.51 -4.29 10.61
CA ASP A 88 0.01 -3.45 11.70
C ASP A 88 0.20 -1.97 11.37
N HIS A 89 1.32 -1.61 10.72
CA HIS A 89 1.55 -0.25 10.22
C HIS A 89 0.57 0.15 9.12
N ALA A 90 0.26 -0.76 8.18
CA ALA A 90 -0.75 -0.50 7.15
C ALA A 90 -2.14 -0.24 7.76
N ARG A 91 -2.52 -1.02 8.78
CA ARG A 91 -3.77 -0.83 9.55
C ARG A 91 -3.76 0.49 10.33
N PHE A 92 -2.62 0.83 10.92
CA PHE A 92 -2.43 2.10 11.63
C PHE A 92 -2.64 3.30 10.70
N LEU A 93 -2.05 3.27 9.51
CA LEU A 93 -2.24 4.30 8.49
C LEU A 93 -3.71 4.42 8.06
N LEU A 94 -4.38 3.29 7.78
CA LEU A 94 -5.82 3.28 7.49
C LEU A 94 -6.64 3.94 8.60
N ARG A 95 -6.35 3.62 9.86
CA ARG A 95 -7.07 4.15 11.03
C ARG A 95 -6.89 5.66 11.16
N ILE A 96 -5.68 6.18 11.00
CA ILE A 96 -5.42 7.62 11.09
C ILE A 96 -6.18 8.35 9.98
N GLU A 97 -6.08 7.83 8.77
CA GLU A 97 -6.57 8.51 7.58
C GLU A 97 -8.10 8.49 7.50
N ARG A 98 -8.74 7.40 7.93
CA ARG A 98 -10.20 7.26 7.90
C ARG A 98 -10.88 7.65 9.21
N GLY A 99 -10.20 7.58 10.35
CA GLY A 99 -10.75 7.92 11.67
C GLY A 99 -10.65 9.40 12.03
N GLY A 100 -9.85 10.18 11.29
CA GLY A 100 -9.64 11.60 11.54
C GLY A 100 -10.65 12.52 10.86
N ARG A 101 -10.64 13.80 11.28
CA ARG A 101 -11.34 14.86 10.55
C ARG A 101 -10.57 15.19 9.26
N PRO A 102 -11.24 15.30 8.09
CA PRO A 102 -10.59 15.70 6.86
C PRO A 102 -9.86 17.05 7.03
N THR A 103 -8.53 17.01 6.97
CA THR A 103 -7.68 18.19 7.03
C THR A 103 -6.63 18.12 5.94
N THR A 104 -6.25 19.26 5.37
CA THR A 104 -5.19 19.34 4.36
C THR A 104 -4.55 20.72 4.38
N PHE A 105 -3.22 20.73 4.42
CA PHE A 105 -2.40 21.93 4.18
C PHE A 105 -1.92 22.01 2.72
N ASN A 106 -2.28 21.01 1.90
CA ASN A 106 -1.86 20.96 0.51
C ASN A 106 -2.61 22.03 -0.30
N HIS A 107 -1.85 23.02 -0.79
CA HIS A 107 -2.33 24.15 -1.58
C HIS A 107 -2.99 23.71 -2.90
N TYR A 108 -2.67 22.51 -3.40
CA TYR A 108 -3.32 21.92 -4.57
C TYR A 108 -4.81 21.63 -4.35
N PHE A 109 -5.27 21.51 -3.09
CA PHE A 109 -6.70 21.31 -2.82
C PHE A 109 -7.55 22.48 -3.34
N SER A 110 -7.11 23.72 -3.13
CA SER A 110 -7.90 24.89 -3.54
C SER A 110 -8.01 24.97 -5.06
N SER A 111 -6.94 24.68 -5.80
CA SER A 111 -6.96 24.67 -7.26
C SER A 111 -7.85 23.56 -7.81
N VAL A 112 -7.78 22.35 -7.26
CA VAL A 112 -8.66 21.22 -7.66
C VAL A 112 -10.13 21.54 -7.39
N LEU A 113 -10.44 22.16 -6.27
CA LEU A 113 -11.82 22.54 -5.93
C LEU A 113 -12.36 23.60 -6.89
N GLN A 114 -11.57 24.62 -7.21
CA GLN A 114 -11.95 25.66 -8.17
C GLN A 114 -12.08 25.12 -9.59
N GLU A 115 -11.19 24.23 -10.01
CA GLU A 115 -11.28 23.51 -11.28
C GLU A 115 -12.61 22.74 -11.38
N LYS A 116 -12.98 22.01 -10.33
CA LYS A 116 -14.23 21.24 -10.31
C LYS A 116 -15.46 22.14 -10.42
N ARG A 117 -15.53 23.20 -9.60
CA ARG A 117 -16.64 24.17 -9.60
C ARG A 117 -16.78 24.89 -10.94
N SER A 118 -15.67 25.40 -11.47
CA SER A 118 -15.67 26.09 -12.77
C SER A 118 -15.95 25.15 -13.94
N GLY A 119 -15.55 23.87 -13.85
CA GLY A 119 -15.90 22.82 -14.80
C GLY A 119 -17.40 22.58 -14.86
N SER A 120 -18.05 22.37 -13.72
CA SER A 120 -19.52 22.17 -13.66
C SER A 120 -20.30 23.38 -14.20
N LEU A 121 -19.86 24.60 -13.91
CA LEU A 121 -20.46 25.81 -14.50
C LEU A 121 -20.25 25.83 -16.03
N ARG A 122 -19.03 25.58 -16.48
CA ARG A 122 -18.69 25.56 -17.91
C ARG A 122 -19.51 24.53 -18.68
N ASP A 123 -19.67 23.34 -18.14
CA ASP A 123 -20.42 22.26 -18.78
C ASP A 123 -21.93 22.55 -18.82
N ALA A 124 -22.47 23.23 -17.80
CA ALA A 124 -23.84 23.71 -17.84
C ALA A 124 -24.02 24.81 -18.91
N LEU A 125 -23.12 25.78 -18.97
CA LEU A 125 -23.17 26.87 -19.94
C LEU A 125 -22.98 26.40 -21.39
N LYS A 126 -22.12 25.39 -21.63
CA LYS A 126 -21.93 24.78 -22.95
C LYS A 126 -23.22 24.22 -23.54
N LYS A 127 -24.19 23.77 -22.73
CA LYS A 127 -25.48 23.27 -23.23
C LYS A 127 -26.33 24.36 -23.88
N HIS A 128 -26.06 25.61 -23.56
CA HIS A 128 -26.75 26.79 -24.10
C HIS A 128 -25.90 27.56 -25.11
N ARG A 129 -24.80 26.97 -25.57
CA ARG A 129 -23.91 27.54 -26.59
C ARG A 129 -24.66 27.69 -27.91
N LYS A 130 -24.70 28.91 -28.44
CA LYS A 130 -25.21 29.24 -29.77
C LYS A 130 -24.06 29.67 -30.67
N GLU A 131 -24.15 29.40 -31.96
CA GLU A 131 -23.18 29.84 -32.95
C GLU A 131 -23.63 31.15 -33.58
N PHE A 132 -22.68 32.05 -33.88
CA PHE A 132 -22.99 33.23 -34.66
C PHE A 132 -23.36 32.85 -36.10
N ARG A 133 -24.27 33.60 -36.73
CA ARG A 133 -24.74 33.33 -38.10
C ARG A 133 -23.62 33.41 -39.15
N ASP A 134 -22.54 34.11 -38.85
CA ASP A 134 -21.35 34.24 -39.71
C ASP A 134 -20.30 33.14 -39.48
N GLY A 135 -20.55 32.20 -38.55
CA GLY A 135 -19.65 31.12 -38.18
C GLY A 135 -18.40 31.57 -37.42
N LYS A 136 -18.27 32.85 -37.04
CA LYS A 136 -17.05 33.42 -36.45
C LYS A 136 -16.98 33.34 -34.93
N GLY A 137 -17.70 32.40 -34.33
CA GLY A 137 -17.58 32.10 -32.91
C GLY A 137 -18.88 31.62 -32.29
N THR A 138 -18.86 31.56 -30.97
CA THR A 138 -20.01 31.11 -30.19
C THR A 138 -20.27 32.02 -29.01
N TYR A 139 -21.55 32.22 -28.70
CA TYR A 139 -22.02 33.03 -27.59
C TYR A 139 -22.98 32.24 -26.71
N ILE A 140 -23.19 32.75 -25.51
CA ILE A 140 -24.18 32.25 -24.55
C ILE A 140 -25.00 33.47 -24.15
N ASP A 141 -26.32 33.29 -24.11
CA ASP A 141 -27.23 34.34 -23.65
C ASP A 141 -27.01 34.62 -22.16
N PHE A 142 -27.02 35.89 -21.77
CA PHE A 142 -26.78 36.27 -20.38
C PHE A 142 -27.90 35.73 -19.46
N ASP A 143 -29.13 35.65 -19.96
CA ASP A 143 -30.27 35.06 -19.26
C ASP A 143 -30.01 33.60 -18.85
N HIS A 144 -29.25 32.83 -19.64
CA HIS A 144 -28.89 31.46 -19.28
C HIS A 144 -27.82 31.39 -18.18
N VAL A 145 -27.03 32.44 -17.99
CA VAL A 145 -26.05 32.56 -16.91
C VAL A 145 -26.77 32.89 -15.60
N GLU A 146 -27.71 33.84 -15.61
CA GLU A 146 -28.52 34.20 -14.42
C GLU A 146 -29.40 33.03 -13.97
N ASN A 147 -30.08 32.37 -14.90
CA ASN A 147 -30.91 31.21 -14.61
C ASN A 147 -30.13 30.05 -13.96
N TYR A 148 -28.84 29.90 -14.25
CA TYR A 148 -28.03 28.86 -13.58
C TYR A 148 -27.84 29.15 -12.09
N ALA A 149 -27.73 30.43 -11.70
CA ALA A 149 -27.55 30.84 -10.32
C ALA A 149 -28.85 30.75 -9.49
N GLU A 150 -29.99 30.98 -10.14
CA GLU A 150 -31.30 31.12 -9.46
C GLU A 150 -32.10 29.81 -9.37
N ASN A 151 -31.95 28.89 -10.33
CA ASN A 151 -32.81 27.69 -10.42
C ASN A 151 -32.52 26.56 -9.41
N LYS A 152 -31.54 26.72 -8.51
CA LYS A 152 -31.19 25.67 -7.54
C LYS A 152 -31.71 26.00 -6.14
N SER A 153 -32.37 25.01 -5.51
CA SER A 153 -32.76 25.10 -4.11
C SER A 153 -31.53 25.24 -3.21
N ASN A 154 -31.70 25.85 -2.03
CA ASN A 154 -30.62 25.98 -1.06
C ASN A 154 -30.02 24.62 -0.67
N THR A 155 -30.87 23.61 -0.49
CA THR A 155 -30.44 22.23 -0.21
C THR A 155 -29.59 21.67 -1.33
N GLN A 156 -30.00 21.84 -2.59
CA GLN A 156 -29.24 21.35 -3.73
C GLN A 156 -27.87 22.02 -3.84
N LYS A 157 -27.80 23.35 -3.66
CA LYS A 157 -26.54 24.10 -3.65
C LYS A 157 -25.58 23.59 -2.57
N VAL A 158 -26.10 23.30 -1.37
CA VAL A 158 -25.29 22.78 -0.26
C VAL A 158 -24.79 21.36 -0.54
N CYS A 159 -25.67 20.46 -1.02
CA CYS A 159 -25.28 19.08 -1.35
C CYS A 159 -24.24 19.01 -2.47
N GLU A 160 -24.37 19.84 -3.51
CA GLU A 160 -23.37 19.95 -4.58
C GLU A 160 -22.02 20.46 -4.06
N ASN A 161 -22.05 21.46 -3.16
CA ASN A 161 -20.83 21.98 -2.54
C ASN A 161 -20.12 20.91 -1.69
N ILE A 162 -20.87 20.14 -0.89
CA ILE A 162 -20.32 19.01 -0.13
C ILE A 162 -19.68 18.00 -1.08
N LEU A 163 -20.36 17.63 -2.17
CA LEU A 163 -19.83 16.69 -3.17
C LEU A 163 -18.54 17.22 -3.80
N ASP A 164 -18.48 18.51 -4.11
CA ASP A 164 -17.30 19.11 -4.72
C ASP A 164 -16.11 19.13 -3.78
N ILE A 165 -16.33 19.46 -2.52
CA ILE A 165 -15.30 19.45 -1.48
C ILE A 165 -14.80 18.02 -1.25
N THR A 166 -15.68 17.05 -1.01
CA THR A 166 -15.29 15.66 -0.72
C THR A 166 -14.58 15.01 -1.90
N THR A 167 -15.06 15.22 -3.13
CA THR A 167 -14.40 14.70 -4.34
C THR A 167 -13.03 15.30 -4.54
N SER A 168 -12.90 16.63 -4.39
CA SER A 168 -11.64 17.34 -4.55
C SER A 168 -10.62 16.91 -3.50
N TYR A 169 -11.09 16.79 -2.25
CA TYR A 169 -10.28 16.30 -1.14
C TYR A 169 -9.79 14.87 -1.41
N TYR A 170 -10.69 13.97 -1.78
CA TYR A 170 -10.36 12.58 -2.13
C TYR A 170 -9.30 12.49 -3.23
N LYS A 171 -9.38 13.32 -4.28
CA LYS A 171 -8.39 13.33 -5.38
C LYS A 171 -6.97 13.64 -4.88
N VAL A 172 -6.82 14.63 -4.01
CA VAL A 172 -5.51 15.00 -3.42
C VAL A 172 -5.04 13.91 -2.47
N PHE A 173 -5.92 13.49 -1.59
CA PHE A 173 -5.59 12.62 -0.48
C PHE A 173 -5.26 11.19 -0.90
N ARG A 174 -6.00 10.65 -1.88
CA ARG A 174 -5.72 9.34 -2.48
C ARG A 174 -4.29 9.24 -3.00
N LYS A 175 -3.79 10.28 -3.66
CA LYS A 175 -2.41 10.29 -4.19
C LYS A 175 -1.40 10.16 -3.06
N ARG A 176 -1.50 11.02 -2.05
CA ARG A 176 -0.65 10.98 -0.86
C ARG A 176 -0.71 9.63 -0.16
N PHE A 177 -1.92 9.09 0.01
CA PHE A 177 -2.12 7.85 0.75
C PHE A 177 -1.49 6.65 0.03
N VAL A 178 -1.65 6.55 -1.29
CA VAL A 178 -0.99 5.50 -2.09
C VAL A 178 0.52 5.59 -1.96
N ASP A 179 1.09 6.79 -2.08
CA ASP A 179 2.53 7.00 -1.91
C ASP A 179 2.99 6.63 -0.50
N THR A 180 2.19 6.96 0.51
CA THR A 180 2.49 6.66 1.92
C THR A 180 2.50 5.15 2.17
N ILE A 181 1.52 4.40 1.66
CA ILE A 181 1.49 2.94 1.77
C ILE A 181 2.70 2.33 1.07
N TYR A 182 3.01 2.78 -0.15
CA TYR A 182 4.17 2.29 -0.88
C TYR A 182 5.48 2.58 -0.12
N GLN A 183 5.73 3.83 0.28
CA GLN A 183 6.97 4.23 0.92
C GLN A 183 7.15 3.61 2.30
N GLN A 184 6.11 3.62 3.13
CA GLN A 184 6.25 3.19 4.52
C GLN A 184 6.06 1.69 4.67
N VAL A 185 5.01 1.12 4.08
CA VAL A 185 4.70 -0.31 4.28
C VAL A 185 5.57 -1.17 3.39
N VAL A 186 5.64 -0.88 2.09
CA VAL A 186 6.37 -1.74 1.15
C VAL A 186 7.86 -1.42 1.19
N PHE A 187 8.23 -0.20 0.84
CA PHE A 187 9.64 0.17 0.66
C PHE A 187 10.41 0.11 1.99
N HIS A 188 9.92 0.78 3.03
CA HIS A 188 10.62 0.78 4.31
C HIS A 188 10.53 -0.58 5.03
N PHE A 189 9.34 -1.04 5.44
CA PHE A 189 9.26 -2.26 6.27
C PHE A 189 9.60 -3.57 5.55
N LEU A 190 9.34 -3.70 4.24
CA LEU A 190 9.62 -4.96 3.53
C LEU A 190 10.98 -5.02 2.83
N LEU A 191 11.55 -3.88 2.44
CA LEU A 191 12.75 -3.86 1.61
C LEU A 191 13.94 -3.19 2.30
N GLU A 192 13.79 -1.97 2.82
CA GLU A 192 14.93 -1.12 3.18
C GLU A 192 15.29 -1.06 4.66
N CYS A 193 14.37 -1.30 5.57
CA CYS A 193 14.70 -1.25 7.00
C CYS A 193 15.77 -2.29 7.38
N ASP A 194 16.58 -2.02 8.39
CA ASP A 194 17.64 -2.95 8.83
C ASP A 194 17.08 -4.30 9.29
N ASP A 195 15.87 -4.28 9.84
CA ASP A 195 15.11 -5.47 10.23
C ASP A 195 14.15 -5.95 9.13
N SER A 196 14.30 -5.49 7.88
CA SER A 196 13.43 -5.90 6.77
C SER A 196 13.66 -7.38 6.41
N PRO A 197 12.65 -8.05 5.84
CA PRO A 197 12.78 -9.41 5.30
C PRO A 197 14.03 -9.66 4.44
N LEU A 198 14.50 -8.65 3.70
CA LEU A 198 15.64 -8.78 2.80
C LEU A 198 16.99 -8.55 3.48
N LYS A 199 17.00 -7.89 4.64
CA LYS A 199 18.23 -7.51 5.37
C LYS A 199 18.38 -8.24 6.70
N ILE A 200 17.34 -8.94 7.18
CA ILE A 200 17.31 -9.57 8.51
C ILE A 200 18.35 -10.68 8.68
N LEU A 201 18.75 -11.36 7.60
CA LEU A 201 19.80 -12.37 7.65
C LEU A 201 21.16 -11.70 7.45
N THR A 202 21.81 -11.34 8.56
CA THR A 202 23.13 -10.69 8.56
C THR A 202 24.24 -11.64 9.02
N PRO A 203 25.50 -11.40 8.61
CA PRO A 203 26.65 -12.15 9.14
C PRO A 203 26.73 -12.09 10.68
N GLU A 204 26.41 -10.94 11.27
CA GLU A 204 26.42 -10.74 12.72
C GLU A 204 25.39 -11.64 13.42
N LEU A 205 24.19 -11.78 12.84
CA LEU A 205 23.17 -12.68 13.35
C LEU A 205 23.66 -14.13 13.31
N VAL A 206 24.25 -14.55 12.19
CA VAL A 206 24.75 -15.93 12.01
C VAL A 206 25.91 -16.24 12.96
N MET A 207 26.85 -15.30 13.13
CA MET A 207 27.96 -15.45 14.08
C MET A 207 27.51 -15.46 15.54
N GLY A 208 26.37 -14.84 15.85
CA GLY A 208 25.78 -14.81 17.18
C GLY A 208 24.98 -16.06 17.56
N LEU A 209 24.79 -17.01 16.63
CA LEU A 209 24.07 -18.25 16.91
C LEU A 209 24.90 -19.19 17.79
N GLU A 210 24.24 -19.81 18.77
CA GLU A 210 24.85 -20.85 19.60
C GLU A 210 25.18 -22.10 18.77
N ALA A 211 26.23 -22.82 19.18
CA ALA A 211 26.70 -24.02 18.47
C ALA A 211 25.61 -25.09 18.33
N GLU A 212 24.75 -25.26 19.34
CA GLU A 212 23.62 -26.18 19.28
C GLU A 212 22.62 -25.78 18.19
N ARG A 213 22.31 -24.49 18.07
CA ARG A 213 21.40 -23.97 17.02
C ARG A 213 22.00 -24.07 15.63
N LEU A 214 23.32 -23.87 15.51
CA LEU A 214 24.02 -24.09 14.24
C LEU A 214 24.02 -25.56 13.82
N GLU A 215 24.23 -26.48 14.75
CA GLU A 215 24.15 -27.92 14.49
C GLU A 215 22.70 -28.35 14.18
N GLU A 216 21.69 -27.75 14.81
CA GLU A 216 20.29 -27.98 14.43
C GLU A 216 20.03 -27.55 12.97
N ILE A 217 20.51 -26.36 12.58
CA ILE A 217 20.19 -25.76 11.28
C ILE A 217 21.02 -26.36 10.13
N ALA A 218 22.31 -26.56 10.35
CA ALA A 218 23.28 -26.93 9.31
C ALA A 218 24.08 -28.20 9.65
N GLY A 219 23.70 -28.93 10.71
CA GLY A 219 24.33 -30.18 11.09
C GLY A 219 24.15 -31.24 10.01
N GLU A 220 25.24 -31.90 9.66
CA GLU A 220 25.22 -32.97 8.66
C GLU A 220 24.53 -34.21 9.22
N HIS A 221 23.69 -34.84 8.42
CA HIS A 221 23.05 -36.11 8.80
C HIS A 221 24.08 -37.17 9.21
N ALA A 222 23.72 -38.00 10.19
CA ALA A 222 24.57 -39.09 10.66
C ALA A 222 24.99 -40.05 9.53
N GLU A 223 24.12 -40.28 8.53
CA GLU A 223 24.45 -41.09 7.36
C GLU A 223 25.42 -40.37 6.41
N GLY A 224 25.24 -39.07 6.17
CA GLY A 224 26.18 -38.24 5.42
C GLY A 224 27.56 -38.25 6.05
N LYS A 225 27.61 -38.04 7.37
CA LYS A 225 28.84 -38.07 8.16
C LYS A 225 29.56 -39.43 8.05
N ARG A 226 28.83 -40.53 8.25
CA ARG A 226 29.38 -41.90 8.07
C ARG A 226 29.86 -42.13 6.64
N ARG A 227 29.12 -41.67 5.64
CA ARG A 227 29.49 -41.84 4.23
C ARG A 227 30.75 -41.06 3.88
N ARG A 228 30.87 -39.83 4.37
CA ARG A 228 32.06 -38.99 4.22
C ARG A 228 33.28 -39.59 4.92
N GLU A 229 33.11 -40.13 6.13
CA GLU A 229 34.17 -40.85 6.84
C GLU A 229 34.65 -42.09 6.04
N LEU A 230 33.73 -42.88 5.50
CA LEU A 230 34.04 -44.05 4.67
C LEU A 230 34.78 -43.66 3.39
N LEU A 231 34.30 -42.65 2.66
CA LEU A 231 34.93 -42.18 1.43
C LEU A 231 36.32 -41.61 1.68
N ASN A 232 36.50 -40.83 2.75
CA ASN A 232 37.82 -40.32 3.15
C ASN A 232 38.79 -41.46 3.49
N HIS A 233 38.31 -42.52 4.14
CA HIS A 233 39.12 -43.69 4.40
C HIS A 233 39.53 -44.39 3.08
N GLN A 234 38.61 -44.54 2.13
CA GLN A 234 38.90 -45.12 0.82
C GLN A 234 39.91 -44.29 0.02
N ILE A 235 39.75 -42.96 0.00
CA ILE A 235 40.69 -42.04 -0.65
C ILE A 235 42.08 -42.21 -0.07
N LYS A 236 42.24 -42.15 1.25
CA LYS A 236 43.53 -42.35 1.92
C LYS A 236 44.17 -43.70 1.58
N SER A 237 43.36 -44.77 1.56
CA SER A 237 43.83 -46.10 1.19
C SER A 237 44.31 -46.17 -0.26
N LEU A 238 43.56 -45.57 -1.19
CA LEU A 238 43.91 -45.54 -2.61
C LEU A 238 45.16 -44.70 -2.86
N GLU A 239 45.31 -43.55 -2.20
CA GLU A 239 46.51 -42.72 -2.27
C GLU A 239 47.76 -43.46 -1.77
N ALA A 240 47.63 -44.22 -0.67
CA ALA A 240 48.71 -45.07 -0.17
C ALA A 240 49.09 -46.16 -1.17
N ALA A 241 48.11 -46.83 -1.78
CA ALA A 241 48.34 -47.85 -2.80
C ALA A 241 49.04 -47.28 -4.05
N VAL A 242 48.61 -46.11 -4.53
CA VAL A 242 49.25 -45.41 -5.66
C VAL A 242 50.69 -45.01 -5.35
N LYS A 243 50.99 -44.59 -4.12
CA LYS A 243 52.37 -44.30 -3.69
C LYS A 243 53.26 -45.54 -3.69
N VAL A 244 52.72 -46.71 -3.35
CA VAL A 244 53.46 -47.99 -3.41
C VAL A 244 53.72 -48.39 -4.86
N LEU A 245 52.74 -48.24 -5.75
CA LEU A 245 52.87 -48.62 -7.17
C LEU A 245 53.81 -47.72 -7.98
N LYS A 246 54.12 -46.51 -7.50
CA LYS A 246 55.06 -45.57 -8.14
C LYS A 246 56.52 -45.75 -7.68
N ARG A 247 56.79 -46.70 -6.78
CA ARG A 247 58.11 -47.03 -6.25
C ARG A 247 58.68 -48.25 -6.95
#